data_AF-A0AAU7MPC9-F1
#
_entry.id   AF-A0AAU7MPC9-F1
#
_cell.length_a   1.000
_cell.length_b   1.000
_cell.length_c   1.000
_cell.angle_alpha   90.00
_cell.angle_beta   90.00
_cell.angle_gamma   90.00
#
_symmetry.space_group_name_H-M   'P 1'
#
loop_
_entity.id
_entity.type
_entity.pdbx_description
1 polymer ?
#
loop_
_entity_poly.entity_id
_entity_poly.type
_entity_poly.pdbx_seq_one_letter_code
_entity_poly.pdbx_strand_id
1 'polypeptide(L)'
;MAATKSTASRGYDIIGDIHGCAHTLARLLDQMGYRKVNGVYQHPRRQAIFIGDIIDRGPRIREALHLVRDMVEHGSARIVMGNHEYNALGYCTRARPGSGKTFLREHNARHNRLIRETLEQFEAHPYEWNEFLEWFYTIPLFIDDEDFRVVHACWDGDLIEKFKQVQGGACIDEDFLHASAAIESFAGQVMDTLLRGTDLRLPEGMAITGRDGYVREFFRTKFWADDPHTYSDVVFQPDPLPPEVASRVLTDAERRQLISYPLDAPPVFVGHYWMEGEPAPLKPNVACIDYSAVKYGRLVAYRMDGERALSRDKFVWVDVERPEQPDYPTSEDSVAR
;
A
#
# COMPACT_ATOMS: atom_id res chain seq x y z
N MET A 1 -31.12 -22.94 15.52
CA MET A 1 -31.63 -22.55 14.19
C MET A 1 -30.47 -21.96 13.42
N ALA A 2 -29.97 -22.69 12.43
CA ALA A 2 -28.86 -22.23 11.59
C ALA A 2 -29.35 -21.06 10.73
N ALA A 3 -28.80 -19.87 10.98
CA ALA A 3 -29.07 -18.72 10.13
C ALA A 3 -28.52 -19.02 8.74
N THR A 4 -29.43 -19.13 7.78
CA THR A 4 -29.16 -19.28 6.36
C THR A 4 -28.37 -18.05 5.92
N LYS A 5 -27.05 -18.21 5.68
CA LYS A 5 -26.24 -17.19 4.99
C LYS A 5 -26.75 -17.10 3.56
N SER A 6 -27.70 -16.19 3.33
CA SER A 6 -28.05 -15.72 2.00
C SER A 6 -26.89 -14.88 1.48
N THR A 7 -25.87 -15.54 0.91
CA THR A 7 -24.84 -14.87 0.11
C THR A 7 -25.46 -14.47 -1.23
N ALA A 8 -26.21 -13.37 -1.25
CA ALA A 8 -26.31 -12.60 -2.48
C ALA A 8 -24.86 -12.32 -2.92
N SER A 9 -24.51 -12.64 -4.18
CA SER A 9 -23.14 -12.47 -4.70
C SER A 9 -22.64 -11.06 -4.36
N ARG A 10 -21.72 -10.96 -3.39
CA ARG A 10 -21.20 -9.69 -2.88
C ARG A 10 -20.07 -9.28 -3.82
N GLY A 11 -20.25 -8.18 -4.55
CA GLY A 11 -19.14 -7.60 -5.31
C GLY A 11 -18.22 -6.79 -4.41
N TYR A 12 -17.02 -6.50 -4.89
CA TYR A 12 -16.03 -5.69 -4.17
C TYR A 12 -15.55 -4.54 -5.06
N ASP A 13 -15.29 -3.39 -4.46
CA ASP A 13 -14.55 -2.31 -5.12
C ASP A 13 -13.23 -2.13 -4.37
N ILE A 14 -12.12 -2.56 -5.00
CA ILE A 14 -10.77 -2.48 -4.42
C ILE A 14 -10.22 -1.09 -4.74
N ILE A 15 -9.84 -0.30 -3.73
CA ILE A 15 -9.48 1.12 -3.84
C ILE A 15 -8.00 1.31 -3.49
N GLY A 16 -7.32 2.09 -4.34
CA GLY A 16 -5.89 2.39 -4.27
C GLY A 16 -5.47 3.31 -3.11
N ASP A 17 -4.18 3.66 -3.09
CA ASP A 17 -3.54 4.52 -2.11
C ASP A 17 -4.23 5.90 -2.02
N ILE A 18 -4.68 6.28 -0.82
CA ILE A 18 -5.51 7.47 -0.59
C ILE A 18 -4.65 8.68 -0.27
N HIS A 19 -3.63 8.51 0.59
CA HIS A 19 -2.72 9.57 1.03
C HIS A 19 -3.43 10.89 1.34
N GLY A 20 -4.41 10.86 2.25
CA GLY A 20 -5.13 12.05 2.70
C GLY A 20 -6.01 12.75 1.66
N CYS A 21 -6.33 12.13 0.52
CA CYS A 21 -7.22 12.69 -0.51
C CYS A 21 -8.70 12.39 -0.19
N ALA A 22 -9.20 12.86 0.96
CA ALA A 22 -10.51 12.49 1.50
C ALA A 22 -11.68 12.88 0.57
N HIS A 23 -11.60 14.06 -0.07
CA HIS A 23 -12.65 14.53 -0.97
C HIS A 23 -12.67 13.72 -2.27
N THR A 24 -11.50 13.41 -2.85
CA THR A 24 -11.39 12.52 -4.00
C THR A 24 -11.94 11.14 -3.66
N LEU A 25 -11.64 10.61 -2.48
CA LEU A 25 -12.20 9.34 -2.03
C LEU A 25 -13.73 9.38 -1.96
N ALA A 26 -14.32 10.43 -1.38
CA ALA A 26 -15.77 10.61 -1.36
C ALA A 26 -16.38 10.64 -2.78
N ARG A 27 -15.75 11.38 -3.72
CA ARG A 27 -16.18 11.44 -5.12
C ARG A 27 -16.12 10.07 -5.79
N LEU A 28 -15.05 9.31 -5.58
CA LEU A 28 -14.89 7.96 -6.13
C LEU A 28 -15.98 7.02 -5.60
N LEU A 29 -16.22 7.05 -4.28
CA LEU A 29 -17.29 6.27 -3.65
C LEU A 29 -18.67 6.63 -4.22
N ASP A 30 -18.96 7.91 -4.37
CA ASP A 30 -20.22 8.40 -4.95
C ASP A 30 -20.41 7.95 -6.42
N GLN A 31 -19.35 8.03 -7.23
CA GLN A 31 -19.32 7.55 -8.61
C GLN A 31 -19.51 6.03 -8.69
N MET A 32 -18.93 5.30 -7.73
CA MET A 32 -19.17 3.88 -7.56
C MET A 32 -20.52 3.56 -6.94
N GLY A 33 -21.38 4.54 -6.63
CA GLY A 33 -22.74 4.34 -6.14
C GLY A 33 -22.86 4.03 -4.64
N TYR A 34 -21.78 4.18 -3.86
CA TYR A 34 -21.87 4.20 -2.41
C TYR A 34 -22.64 5.44 -1.96
N ARG A 35 -23.33 5.33 -0.83
CA ARG A 35 -24.10 6.43 -0.24
C ARG A 35 -23.85 6.49 1.25
N LYS A 36 -23.80 7.71 1.78
CA LYS A 36 -23.63 7.95 3.22
C LYS A 36 -24.96 7.69 3.93
N VAL A 37 -24.99 6.71 4.83
CA VAL A 37 -26.14 6.40 5.69
C VAL A 37 -25.66 6.45 7.13
N ASN A 38 -26.29 7.28 7.96
CA ASN A 38 -25.87 7.53 9.35
C ASN A 38 -24.38 7.89 9.49
N GLY A 39 -23.85 8.66 8.54
CA GLY A 39 -22.45 9.09 8.58
C GLY A 39 -21.46 8.15 7.86
N VAL A 40 -21.87 6.94 7.48
CA VAL A 40 -20.96 5.92 6.92
C VAL A 40 -21.28 5.62 5.45
N TYR A 41 -20.28 5.57 4.58
CA TYR A 41 -20.48 5.15 3.20
C TYR A 41 -20.77 3.64 3.13
N GLN A 42 -21.83 3.29 2.41
CA GLN A 42 -22.23 1.89 2.20
C GLN A 42 -22.84 1.70 0.82
N HIS A 43 -22.78 0.46 0.33
CA HIS A 43 -23.43 0.05 -0.92
C HIS A 43 -24.30 -1.21 -0.66
N PRO A 44 -25.52 -1.31 -1.20
CA PRO A 44 -26.46 -2.40 -0.88
C PRO A 44 -25.99 -3.79 -1.31
N ARG A 45 -25.05 -3.89 -2.25
CA ARG A 45 -24.57 -5.16 -2.84
C ARG A 45 -23.06 -5.33 -2.90
N ARG A 46 -22.28 -4.32 -2.48
CA ARG A 46 -20.82 -4.28 -2.66
C ARG A 46 -20.12 -3.81 -1.40
N GLN A 47 -18.88 -4.24 -1.21
CA GLN A 47 -18.01 -3.82 -0.11
C GLN A 47 -16.74 -3.19 -0.66
N ALA A 48 -16.29 -2.08 -0.06
CA ALA A 48 -15.02 -1.50 -0.42
C ALA A 48 -13.86 -2.32 0.18
N ILE A 49 -12.71 -2.38 -0.51
CA ILE A 49 -11.47 -2.92 0.06
C ILE A 49 -10.35 -1.92 -0.19
N PHE A 50 -9.81 -1.34 0.88
CA PHE A 50 -8.70 -0.40 0.79
C PHE A 50 -7.35 -1.12 0.83
N ILE A 51 -6.39 -0.69 -0.01
CA ILE A 51 -5.07 -1.34 -0.09
C ILE A 51 -4.00 -0.73 0.84
N GLY A 52 -4.41 0.11 1.80
CA GLY A 52 -3.52 0.79 2.73
C GLY A 52 -3.15 2.20 2.28
N ASP A 53 -2.13 2.78 2.92
CA ASP A 53 -1.59 4.09 2.60
C ASP A 53 -2.67 5.19 2.63
N ILE A 54 -3.37 5.27 3.76
CA ILE A 54 -4.37 6.31 4.03
C ILE A 54 -3.67 7.63 4.38
N ILE A 55 -2.56 7.55 5.11
CA ILE A 55 -1.91 8.70 5.72
C ILE A 55 -0.74 9.26 4.90
N ASP A 56 -0.17 10.35 5.42
CA ASP A 56 0.94 11.13 4.86
C ASP A 56 0.63 11.84 3.54
N ARG A 57 1.42 12.89 3.27
CA ARG A 57 1.45 13.71 2.04
C ARG A 57 0.21 14.56 1.74
N GLY A 58 -1.01 14.04 1.84
CA GLY A 58 -2.22 14.75 1.43
C GLY A 58 -2.74 15.78 2.45
N PRO A 59 -3.67 16.66 2.02
CA PRO A 59 -4.15 17.77 2.84
C PRO A 59 -5.24 17.39 3.85
N ARG A 60 -5.87 16.22 3.74
CA ARG A 60 -7.05 15.80 4.54
C ARG A 60 -6.88 14.39 5.12
N ILE A 61 -5.72 14.14 5.72
CA ILE A 61 -5.32 12.85 6.32
C ILE A 61 -6.27 12.46 7.44
N ARG A 62 -6.58 13.38 8.36
CA ARG A 62 -7.50 13.11 9.47
C ARG A 62 -8.90 12.74 8.97
N GLU A 63 -9.42 13.45 7.97
CA GLU A 63 -10.73 13.16 7.38
C GLU A 63 -10.75 11.81 6.64
N ALA A 64 -9.68 11.48 5.89
CA ALA A 64 -9.55 10.20 5.19
C ALA A 64 -9.51 9.03 6.17
N LEU A 65 -8.78 9.17 7.28
CA LEU A 65 -8.71 8.16 8.34
C LEU A 65 -10.07 7.88 8.96
N HIS A 66 -10.84 8.91 9.34
CA HIS A 66 -12.20 8.72 9.85
C HIS A 66 -13.09 8.04 8.83
N LEU A 67 -13.09 8.51 7.58
CA LEU A 67 -13.92 7.94 6.52
C LEU A 67 -13.66 6.45 6.34
N VAL A 68 -12.40 6.05 6.22
CA VAL A 68 -12.01 4.65 6.02
C VAL A 68 -12.32 3.82 7.26
N ARG A 69 -11.91 4.28 8.45
CA ARG A 69 -12.12 3.56 9.71
C ARG A 69 -13.61 3.34 9.97
N ASP A 70 -14.45 4.36 9.79
CA ASP A 70 -15.90 4.26 9.96
C ASP A 70 -16.50 3.17 9.06
N MET A 71 -16.08 3.10 7.79
CA MET A 71 -16.54 2.06 6.86
C MET A 71 -16.09 0.66 7.28
N VAL A 72 -14.86 0.53 7.78
CA VAL A 72 -14.31 -0.76 8.24
C VAL A 72 -15.03 -1.24 9.50
N GLU A 73 -15.17 -0.38 10.51
CA GLU A 73 -15.83 -0.72 11.79
C GLU A 73 -17.32 -1.06 11.61
N HIS A 74 -18.00 -0.47 10.62
CA HIS A 74 -19.40 -0.80 10.29
C HIS A 74 -19.55 -1.93 9.28
N GLY A 75 -18.46 -2.55 8.82
CA GLY A 75 -18.47 -3.70 7.92
C GLY A 75 -18.82 -3.38 6.45
N SER A 76 -18.89 -2.10 6.07
CA SER A 76 -19.06 -1.67 4.67
C SER A 76 -17.74 -1.64 3.89
N ALA A 77 -16.61 -1.75 4.58
CA ALA A 77 -15.28 -1.93 3.99
C ALA A 77 -14.43 -2.99 4.70
N ARG A 78 -13.33 -3.38 4.04
CA ARG A 78 -12.15 -4.05 4.60
C ARG A 78 -10.91 -3.26 4.19
N ILE A 79 -9.77 -3.55 4.79
CA ILE A 79 -8.51 -2.87 4.50
C ILE A 79 -7.34 -3.82 4.70
N VAL A 80 -6.23 -3.59 3.99
CA VAL A 80 -4.90 -4.10 4.33
C VAL A 80 -3.94 -2.96 4.69
N MET A 81 -2.91 -3.25 5.48
CA MET A 81 -1.97 -2.26 5.99
C MET A 81 -1.07 -1.76 4.86
N GLY A 82 -0.87 -0.45 4.77
CA GLY A 82 0.12 0.15 3.88
C GLY A 82 1.47 0.36 4.57
N ASN A 83 2.50 0.69 3.79
CA ASN A 83 3.80 0.97 4.39
C ASN A 83 3.78 2.26 5.21
N HIS A 84 2.86 3.19 4.95
CA HIS A 84 2.75 4.44 5.70
C HIS A 84 2.20 4.22 7.11
N GLU A 85 1.16 3.40 7.28
CA GLU A 85 0.69 3.01 8.61
C GLU A 85 1.78 2.28 9.41
N TYR A 86 2.51 1.34 8.78
CA TYR A 86 3.66 0.70 9.41
C TYR A 86 4.77 1.70 9.82
N ASN A 87 5.07 2.68 8.97
CA ASN A 87 6.08 3.69 9.30
C ASN A 87 5.64 4.57 10.46
N ALA A 88 4.36 4.92 10.55
CA ALA A 88 3.81 5.69 11.66
C ALA A 88 3.93 4.92 12.98
N LEU A 89 3.58 3.63 12.99
CA LEU A 89 3.80 2.76 14.14
C LEU A 89 5.27 2.77 14.57
N GLY A 90 6.20 2.53 13.64
CA GLY A 90 7.63 2.55 13.94
C GLY A 90 8.15 3.92 14.42
N TYR A 91 7.61 5.02 13.90
CA TYR A 91 8.01 6.38 14.26
C TYR A 91 7.54 6.75 15.67
N CYS A 92 6.36 6.27 16.07
CA CYS A 92 5.76 6.56 17.36
C CYS A 92 6.15 5.57 18.48
N THR A 93 6.67 4.38 18.15
CA THR A 93 7.06 3.37 19.14
C THR A 93 8.53 3.51 19.57
N ARG A 94 8.76 3.62 20.89
CA ARG A 94 10.11 3.61 21.47
C ARG A 94 10.76 2.24 21.28
N ALA A 95 12.04 2.23 20.95
CA ALA A 95 12.78 0.98 20.86
C ALA A 95 13.02 0.39 22.27
N ARG A 96 13.09 -0.95 22.34
CA ARG A 96 13.41 -1.66 23.60
C ARG A 96 14.83 -1.34 24.07
N PRO A 97 15.09 -1.33 25.38
CA PRO A 97 16.44 -1.22 25.93
C PRO A 97 17.37 -2.25 25.29
N GLY A 98 18.61 -1.83 24.96
CA GLY A 98 19.62 -2.70 24.33
C GLY A 98 19.59 -2.75 22.80
N SER A 99 18.59 -2.16 22.14
CA SER A 99 18.51 -2.09 20.66
C SER A 99 19.51 -1.12 20.01
N GLY A 100 20.12 -0.22 20.78
CA GLY A 100 20.98 0.85 20.25
C GLY A 100 20.23 1.98 19.54
N LYS A 101 18.89 1.97 19.58
CA LYS A 101 18.00 2.98 18.98
C LYS A 101 17.10 3.60 20.04
N THR A 102 16.56 4.79 19.77
CA THR A 102 15.57 5.47 20.62
C THR A 102 14.15 5.12 20.19
N PHE A 103 13.90 5.06 18.88
CA PHE A 103 12.62 4.69 18.26
C PHE A 103 12.83 3.56 17.26
N LEU A 104 11.78 2.77 16.98
CA LEU A 104 11.88 1.71 15.97
C LEU A 104 12.20 2.29 14.59
N ARG A 105 11.68 3.49 14.31
CA ARG A 105 12.04 4.34 13.18
C ARG A 105 12.58 5.68 13.70
N GLU A 106 13.91 5.83 13.63
CA GLU A 106 14.62 7.03 14.12
C GLU A 106 14.15 8.34 13.46
N HIS A 107 14.09 9.41 14.24
CA HIS A 107 13.63 10.74 13.81
C HIS A 107 14.74 11.51 13.09
N ASN A 108 15.03 11.10 11.85
CA ASN A 108 15.95 11.81 10.97
C ASN A 108 15.19 12.73 9.99
N ALA A 109 15.91 13.62 9.30
CA ALA A 109 15.32 14.59 8.37
C ALA A 109 14.38 13.96 7.33
N ARG A 110 14.71 12.77 6.80
CA ARG A 110 13.88 12.04 5.84
C ARG A 110 12.60 11.53 6.48
N HIS A 111 12.69 10.87 7.62
CA HIS A 111 11.52 10.29 8.29
C HIS A 111 10.58 11.38 8.79
N ASN A 112 11.14 12.47 9.34
CA ASN A 112 10.36 13.62 9.79
C ASN A 112 9.60 14.25 8.62
N ARG A 113 10.26 14.45 7.46
CA ARG A 113 9.59 14.96 6.25
C ARG A 113 8.42 14.06 5.80
N LEU A 114 8.56 12.74 5.92
CA LEU A 114 7.54 11.81 5.41
C LEU A 114 6.26 11.81 6.23
N ILE A 115 6.34 11.95 7.56
CA ILE A 115 5.20 11.87 8.48
C ILE A 115 4.65 13.25 8.89
N ARG A 116 5.36 14.33 8.52
CA ARG A 116 5.10 15.68 9.01
C ARG A 116 3.64 16.10 8.83
N GLU A 117 3.09 15.98 7.63
CA GLU A 117 1.73 16.44 7.33
C GLU A 117 0.68 15.68 8.15
N THR A 118 0.93 14.40 8.48
CA THR A 118 0.09 13.62 9.40
C THR A 118 0.17 14.20 10.81
N LEU A 119 1.38 14.38 11.35
CA LEU A 119 1.54 14.88 12.72
C LEU A 119 1.02 16.31 12.90
N GLU A 120 1.17 17.16 11.89
CA GLU A 120 0.63 18.53 11.90
C GLU A 120 -0.91 18.52 11.98
N GLN A 121 -1.60 17.66 11.20
CA GLN A 121 -3.06 17.55 11.25
C GLN A 121 -3.59 16.96 12.57
N PHE A 122 -2.77 16.21 13.30
CA PHE A 122 -3.11 15.60 14.59
C PHE A 122 -2.52 16.34 15.82
N GLU A 123 -1.82 17.47 15.64
CA GLU A 123 -1.17 18.20 16.75
C GLU A 123 -2.19 18.59 17.85
N ALA A 124 -3.37 19.03 17.44
CA ALA A 124 -4.47 19.37 18.35
C ALA A 124 -5.30 18.16 18.82
N HIS A 125 -5.00 16.95 18.33
CA HIS A 125 -5.78 15.72 18.54
C HIS A 125 -4.91 14.52 18.96
N PRO A 126 -4.03 14.63 19.97
CA PRO A 126 -3.06 13.57 20.29
C PRO A 126 -3.70 12.27 20.78
N TYR A 127 -4.84 12.34 21.49
CA TYR A 127 -5.55 11.15 21.94
C TYR A 127 -6.13 10.35 20.77
N GLU A 128 -6.72 11.05 19.80
CA GLU A 128 -7.27 10.44 18.59
C GLU A 128 -6.17 9.84 17.71
N TRP A 129 -5.01 10.48 17.63
CA TRP A 129 -3.86 9.89 16.95
C TRP A 129 -3.43 8.57 17.58
N ASN A 130 -3.40 8.48 18.91
CA ASN A 130 -3.10 7.23 19.60
C ASN A 130 -4.16 6.16 19.31
N GLU A 131 -5.45 6.51 19.27
CA GLU A 131 -6.50 5.57 18.86
C GLU A 131 -6.31 5.05 17.42
N PHE A 132 -5.85 5.90 16.50
CA PHE A 132 -5.51 5.45 15.14
C PHE A 132 -4.29 4.53 15.11
N LEU A 133 -3.25 4.81 15.91
CA LEU A 133 -2.09 3.91 16.05
C LEU A 133 -2.52 2.54 16.60
N GLU A 134 -3.41 2.50 17.60
CA GLU A 134 -3.99 1.26 18.11
C GLU A 134 -4.81 0.54 17.03
N TRP A 135 -5.63 1.28 16.27
CA TRP A 135 -6.38 0.74 15.15
C TRP A 135 -5.47 0.15 14.07
N PHE A 136 -4.30 0.73 13.79
CA PHE A 136 -3.37 0.20 12.79
C PHE A 136 -2.90 -1.23 13.11
N TYR A 137 -2.71 -1.60 14.37
CA TYR A 137 -2.42 -3.00 14.74
C TYR A 137 -3.55 -3.97 14.39
N THR A 138 -4.78 -3.49 14.23
CA THR A 138 -5.92 -4.33 13.84
C THR A 138 -6.02 -4.53 12.33
N ILE A 139 -5.26 -3.78 11.54
CA ILE A 139 -5.27 -3.86 10.08
C ILE A 139 -4.43 -5.07 9.63
N PRO A 140 -4.99 -6.01 8.85
CA PRO A 140 -4.24 -7.16 8.36
C PRO A 140 -3.22 -6.75 7.29
N LEU A 141 -2.10 -7.48 7.17
CA LEU A 141 -1.10 -7.27 6.11
C LEU A 141 -1.60 -7.71 4.73
N PHE A 142 -2.57 -8.64 4.68
CA PHE A 142 -3.13 -9.17 3.44
C PHE A 142 -4.56 -9.68 3.64
N ILE A 143 -5.28 -9.81 2.53
CA ILE A 143 -6.54 -10.55 2.41
C ILE A 143 -6.29 -11.72 1.46
N ASP A 144 -6.66 -12.93 1.88
CA ASP A 144 -6.54 -14.18 1.13
C ASP A 144 -7.92 -14.85 1.07
N ASP A 145 -8.80 -14.31 0.23
CA ASP A 145 -10.12 -14.90 0.00
C ASP A 145 -10.01 -15.98 -1.10
N GLU A 146 -11.04 -16.82 -1.24
CA GLU A 146 -11.08 -17.90 -2.23
C GLU A 146 -10.94 -17.39 -3.68
N ASP A 147 -11.61 -16.28 -3.98
CA ASP A 147 -11.71 -15.74 -5.34
C ASP A 147 -10.63 -14.71 -5.68
N PHE A 148 -10.02 -14.06 -4.69
CA PHE A 148 -9.05 -12.99 -4.91
C PHE A 148 -8.17 -12.72 -3.69
N ARG A 149 -7.11 -11.96 -3.92
CA ARG A 149 -6.08 -11.61 -2.94
C ARG A 149 -5.82 -10.11 -2.94
N VAL A 150 -5.48 -9.56 -1.79
CA VAL A 150 -5.10 -8.15 -1.63
C VAL A 150 -3.89 -8.05 -0.71
N VAL A 151 -2.88 -7.30 -1.12
CA VAL A 151 -1.69 -6.99 -0.34
C VAL A 151 -1.17 -5.64 -0.80
N HIS A 152 -0.55 -4.85 0.08
CA HIS A 152 -0.18 -3.48 -0.30
C HIS A 152 0.87 -3.43 -1.41
N ALA A 153 1.90 -4.30 -1.43
CA ALA A 153 2.96 -4.23 -2.45
C ALA A 153 3.30 -5.56 -3.14
N CYS A 154 3.56 -6.65 -2.41
CA CYS A 154 3.95 -7.91 -3.05
C CYS A 154 3.32 -9.12 -2.37
N TRP A 155 2.81 -10.03 -3.19
CA TRP A 155 2.28 -11.31 -2.74
C TRP A 155 3.37 -12.38 -2.78
N ASP A 156 3.92 -12.68 -1.61
CA ASP A 156 4.81 -13.83 -1.39
C ASP A 156 4.04 -14.91 -0.61
N GLY A 157 3.63 -15.96 -1.30
CA GLY A 157 2.83 -17.03 -0.69
C GLY A 157 3.56 -17.77 0.42
N ASP A 158 4.85 -18.06 0.25
CA ASP A 158 5.63 -18.82 1.23
C ASP A 158 5.87 -17.98 2.49
N LEU A 159 6.14 -16.69 2.32
CA LEU A 159 6.33 -15.76 3.41
C LEU A 159 5.03 -15.50 4.18
N ILE A 160 3.90 -15.36 3.47
CA ILE A 160 2.56 -15.22 4.06
C ILE A 160 2.19 -16.46 4.88
N GLU A 161 2.42 -17.66 4.37
CA GLU A 161 2.10 -18.89 5.12
C GLU A 161 2.95 -19.04 6.39
N LYS A 162 4.25 -18.73 6.31
CA LYS A 162 5.10 -18.68 7.52
C LYS A 162 4.62 -17.62 8.51
N PHE A 163 4.21 -16.46 8.03
CA PHE A 163 3.68 -15.40 8.89
C PHE A 163 2.41 -15.84 9.62
N LYS A 164 1.45 -16.44 8.91
CA LYS A 164 0.24 -17.01 9.51
C LYS A 164 0.56 -18.05 10.58
N GLN A 165 1.56 -18.90 10.37
CA GLN A 165 2.00 -19.90 11.35
C GLN A 165 2.58 -19.27 12.62
N VAL A 166 3.32 -18.16 12.49
CA VAL A 166 3.98 -17.47 13.60
C VAL A 166 3.00 -16.58 14.39
N GLN A 167 2.14 -15.83 13.70
CA GLN A 167 1.25 -14.83 14.33
C GLN A 167 -0.17 -15.36 14.57
N GLY A 168 -0.55 -16.50 14.00
CA GLY A 168 -1.91 -17.05 14.12
C GLY A 168 -2.98 -16.25 13.38
N GLY A 169 -2.60 -15.32 12.51
CA GLY A 169 -3.52 -14.43 11.80
C GLY A 169 -2.83 -13.62 10.70
N ALA A 170 -3.51 -12.56 10.26
CA ALA A 170 -3.01 -11.65 9.23
C ALA A 170 -2.51 -10.31 9.82
N CYS A 171 -2.67 -10.06 11.12
CA CYS A 171 -2.28 -8.81 11.79
C CYS A 171 -0.95 -8.98 12.54
N ILE A 172 -0.25 -7.88 12.74
CA ILE A 172 0.97 -7.82 13.58
C ILE A 172 0.60 -7.46 15.01
N ASP A 173 1.48 -7.83 15.95
CA ASP A 173 1.48 -7.30 17.31
C ASP A 173 2.71 -6.40 17.57
N GLU A 174 2.81 -5.86 18.79
CA GLU A 174 3.93 -5.02 19.20
C GLU A 174 5.27 -5.77 19.16
N ASP A 175 5.30 -7.06 19.57
CA ASP A 175 6.52 -7.88 19.51
C ASP A 175 7.03 -8.03 18.07
N PHE A 176 6.11 -8.25 17.12
CA PHE A 176 6.42 -8.36 15.70
C PHE A 176 6.93 -7.03 15.13
N LEU A 177 6.32 -5.90 15.50
CA LEU A 177 6.79 -4.56 15.13
C LEU A 177 8.23 -4.30 15.65
N HIS A 178 8.51 -4.71 16.89
CA HIS A 178 9.85 -4.60 17.45
C HIS A 178 10.86 -5.47 16.69
N ALA A 179 10.48 -6.70 16.34
CA ALA A 179 11.32 -7.60 15.56
C ALA A 179 11.59 -7.07 14.14
N SER A 180 10.62 -6.38 13.52
CA SER A 180 10.75 -5.85 12.16
C SER A 180 11.73 -4.67 12.04
N ALA A 181 12.13 -4.05 13.15
CA ALA A 181 13.14 -2.99 13.18
C ALA A 181 14.56 -3.49 12.80
N ALA A 182 14.77 -4.81 12.84
CA ALA A 182 15.91 -5.48 12.21
C ALA A 182 15.49 -5.99 10.83
N ILE A 183 15.93 -5.33 9.76
CA ILE A 183 15.45 -5.58 8.39
C ILE A 183 15.72 -7.00 7.89
N GLU A 184 16.83 -7.60 8.34
CA GLU A 184 17.23 -8.98 8.02
C GLU A 184 16.46 -10.04 8.82
N SER A 185 15.67 -9.63 9.81
CA SER A 185 14.86 -10.56 10.58
C SER A 185 13.69 -11.06 9.73
N PHE A 186 13.10 -12.19 10.12
CA PHE A 186 11.87 -12.67 9.49
C PHE A 186 10.77 -11.59 9.47
N ALA A 187 10.57 -10.88 10.58
CA ALA A 187 9.59 -9.80 10.65
C ALA A 187 9.97 -8.62 9.74
N GLY A 188 11.26 -8.30 9.64
CA GLY A 188 11.77 -7.28 8.73
C GLY A 188 11.46 -7.63 7.28
N GLN A 189 11.77 -8.86 6.87
CA GLN A 189 11.50 -9.39 5.53
C GLN A 189 10.00 -9.43 5.21
N VAL A 190 9.14 -9.83 6.16
CA VAL A 190 7.68 -9.79 6.00
C VAL A 190 7.20 -8.36 5.72
N MET A 191 7.57 -7.40 6.59
CA MET A 191 7.11 -6.02 6.46
C MET A 191 7.66 -5.35 5.19
N ASP A 192 8.91 -5.63 4.83
CA ASP A 192 9.53 -5.06 3.64
C ASP A 192 8.92 -5.64 2.35
N THR A 193 8.82 -6.97 2.26
CA THR A 193 8.28 -7.63 1.06
C THR A 193 6.81 -7.25 0.84
N LEU A 194 5.96 -7.43 1.85
CA LEU A 194 4.51 -7.26 1.68
C LEU A 194 4.11 -5.79 1.53
N LEU A 195 4.84 -4.85 2.12
CA LEU A 195 4.49 -3.42 2.12
C LEU A 195 5.35 -2.56 1.20
N ARG A 196 6.51 -3.03 0.72
CA ARG A 196 7.40 -2.21 -0.14
C ARG A 196 7.81 -2.90 -1.42
N GLY A 197 7.48 -4.18 -1.57
CA GLY A 197 7.76 -4.97 -2.76
C GLY A 197 9.09 -5.68 -2.69
N THR A 198 9.59 -6.11 -3.84
CA THR A 198 10.89 -6.80 -3.96
C THR A 198 11.95 -5.87 -4.52
N ASP A 199 13.21 -6.15 -4.19
CA ASP A 199 14.34 -5.52 -4.83
C ASP A 199 15.42 -6.55 -5.20
N LEU A 200 16.31 -6.12 -6.09
CA LEU A 200 17.55 -6.82 -6.39
C LEU A 200 18.72 -5.87 -6.16
N ARG A 201 19.80 -6.42 -5.60
CA ARG A 201 21.06 -5.69 -5.48
C ARG A 201 21.68 -5.50 -6.85
N LEU A 202 22.19 -4.31 -7.09
CA LEU A 202 23.05 -4.01 -8.22
C LEU A 202 24.38 -4.79 -8.09
N PRO A 203 25.07 -5.06 -9.21
CA PRO A 203 26.39 -5.67 -9.18
C PRO A 203 27.37 -4.91 -8.28
N GLU A 204 28.33 -5.63 -7.71
CA GLU A 204 29.32 -5.06 -6.80
C GLU A 204 30.02 -3.83 -7.39
N GLY A 205 30.08 -2.74 -6.61
CA GLY A 205 30.66 -1.46 -7.01
C GLY A 205 29.73 -0.56 -7.85
N MET A 206 28.51 -1.00 -8.15
CA MET A 206 27.50 -0.15 -8.81
C MET A 206 26.54 0.48 -7.81
N ALA A 207 26.21 1.74 -8.08
CA ALA A 207 25.13 2.44 -7.42
C ALA A 207 24.45 3.38 -8.40
N ILE A 208 23.17 3.67 -8.15
CA ILE A 208 22.35 4.58 -8.96
C ILE A 208 21.93 5.74 -8.08
N THR A 209 22.08 6.96 -8.59
CA THR A 209 21.53 8.16 -7.95
C THR A 209 20.15 8.42 -8.52
N GLY A 210 19.12 8.31 -7.68
CA GLY A 210 17.75 8.66 -8.05
C GLY A 210 17.59 10.17 -8.28
N ARG A 211 16.47 10.58 -8.91
CA ARG A 211 16.10 12.00 -9.05
C ARG A 211 15.90 12.70 -7.71
N ASP A 212 15.63 11.91 -6.66
CA ASP A 212 15.55 12.35 -5.26
C ASP A 212 16.92 12.63 -4.63
N GLY A 213 18.02 12.40 -5.35
CA GLY A 213 19.40 12.61 -4.90
C GLY A 213 19.96 11.46 -4.06
N TYR A 214 19.20 10.39 -3.82
CA TYR A 214 19.67 9.26 -3.02
C TYR A 214 20.44 8.25 -3.87
N VAL A 215 21.60 7.84 -3.36
CA VAL A 215 22.41 6.76 -3.93
C VAL A 215 21.89 5.43 -3.43
N ARG A 216 21.62 4.51 -4.36
CA ARG A 216 21.05 3.18 -4.08
C ARG A 216 21.90 2.10 -4.73
N GLU A 217 22.18 1.05 -3.97
CA GLU A 217 22.86 -0.16 -4.45
C GLU A 217 21.86 -1.26 -4.86
N PHE A 218 20.56 -0.94 -4.89
CA PHE A 218 19.47 -1.87 -5.17
C PHE A 218 18.48 -1.18 -6.12
N PHE A 219 17.75 -1.98 -6.89
CA PHE A 219 16.65 -1.52 -7.71
C PHE A 219 15.40 -2.36 -7.44
N ARG A 220 14.23 -1.73 -7.55
CA ARG A 220 12.97 -2.41 -7.28
C ARG A 220 12.63 -3.35 -8.42
N THR A 221 12.13 -4.53 -8.06
CA THR A 221 11.65 -5.52 -9.02
C THR A 221 10.13 -5.66 -8.97
N LYS A 222 9.54 -6.02 -10.10
CA LYS A 222 8.14 -6.46 -10.19
C LYS A 222 8.05 -7.97 -10.00
N PHE A 223 7.06 -8.41 -9.22
CA PHE A 223 6.81 -9.83 -8.96
C PHE A 223 5.89 -10.50 -10.02
N TRP A 224 5.60 -9.78 -11.11
CA TRP A 224 4.71 -10.22 -12.19
C TRP A 224 5.43 -10.29 -13.55
N ALA A 225 6.76 -10.40 -13.55
CA ALA A 225 7.50 -10.71 -14.77
C ALA A 225 7.28 -12.18 -15.19
N ASP A 226 7.13 -12.42 -16.50
CA ASP A 226 7.06 -13.77 -17.07
C ASP A 226 8.42 -14.15 -17.65
N ASP A 227 9.02 -15.23 -17.13
CA ASP A 227 10.33 -15.78 -17.53
C ASP A 227 11.42 -14.71 -17.79
N PRO A 228 11.81 -13.92 -16.76
CA PRO A 228 12.71 -12.80 -16.97
C PRO A 228 14.14 -13.25 -17.29
N HIS A 229 14.74 -12.60 -18.29
CA HIS A 229 16.11 -12.89 -18.73
C HIS A 229 17.11 -11.81 -18.30
N THR A 230 16.67 -10.56 -18.24
CA THR A 230 17.50 -9.36 -18.03
C THR A 230 16.96 -8.50 -16.90
N TYR A 231 17.77 -7.55 -16.42
CA TYR A 231 17.31 -6.57 -15.43
C TYR A 231 16.16 -5.71 -15.96
N SER A 232 16.13 -5.38 -17.25
CA SER A 232 15.00 -4.67 -17.87
C SER A 232 13.68 -5.44 -17.78
N ASP A 233 13.71 -6.77 -17.71
CA ASP A 233 12.50 -7.58 -17.63
C ASP A 233 11.85 -7.52 -16.25
N VAL A 234 12.62 -7.15 -15.22
CA VAL A 234 12.18 -7.18 -13.81
C VAL A 234 12.18 -5.80 -13.15
N VAL A 235 12.91 -4.82 -13.66
CA VAL A 235 12.95 -3.48 -13.07
C VAL A 235 11.55 -2.85 -13.04
N PHE A 236 11.20 -2.27 -11.90
CA PHE A 236 9.97 -1.53 -11.74
C PHE A 236 10.16 -0.36 -10.76
N GLN A 237 10.57 0.79 -11.29
CA GLN A 237 10.81 2.01 -10.53
C GLN A 237 10.74 3.26 -11.45
N PRO A 238 10.51 4.47 -10.90
CA PRO A 238 10.40 5.69 -11.69
C PRO A 238 11.69 6.06 -12.44
N ASP A 239 12.84 5.78 -11.83
CA ASP A 239 14.15 6.10 -12.40
C ASP A 239 14.68 4.88 -13.18
N PRO A 240 14.78 4.95 -14.51
CA PRO A 240 15.25 3.82 -15.29
C PRO A 240 16.69 3.45 -14.92
N LEU A 241 17.02 2.17 -15.00
CA LEU A 241 18.40 1.72 -14.90
C LEU A 241 19.21 2.28 -16.08
N PRO A 242 20.50 2.59 -15.90
CA PRO A 242 21.39 2.88 -17.02
C PRO A 242 21.32 1.76 -18.07
N PRO A 243 21.32 2.04 -19.39
CA PRO A 243 21.11 1.04 -20.44
C PRO A 243 22.02 -0.19 -20.32
N GLU A 244 23.28 0.01 -19.98
CA GLU A 244 24.27 -1.03 -19.75
C GLU A 244 23.91 -1.96 -18.57
N VAL A 245 23.30 -1.41 -17.51
CA VAL A 245 22.82 -2.16 -16.34
C VAL A 245 21.51 -2.87 -16.69
N ALA A 246 20.60 -2.18 -17.38
CA ALA A 246 19.30 -2.72 -17.78
C ALA A 246 19.44 -3.97 -18.67
N SER A 247 20.40 -3.96 -19.60
CA SER A 247 20.65 -5.07 -20.53
C SER A 247 21.36 -6.29 -19.91
N ARG A 248 21.77 -6.21 -18.64
CA ARG A 248 22.48 -7.30 -17.96
C ARG A 248 21.58 -8.51 -17.80
N VAL A 249 22.11 -9.68 -18.16
CA VAL A 249 21.44 -10.97 -17.97
C VAL A 249 21.39 -11.30 -16.48
N LEU A 250 20.21 -11.66 -15.98
CA LEU A 250 20.01 -12.19 -14.64
C LEU A 250 20.83 -13.47 -14.48
N THR A 251 21.58 -13.57 -13.40
CA THR A 251 22.24 -14.81 -12.98
C THR A 251 21.22 -15.77 -12.39
N ASP A 252 21.57 -17.06 -12.29
CA ASP A 252 20.68 -18.05 -11.66
C ASP A 252 20.45 -17.76 -10.17
N ALA A 253 21.41 -17.11 -9.50
CA ALA A 253 21.26 -16.69 -8.12
C ALA A 253 20.27 -15.53 -7.96
N GLU A 254 20.27 -14.57 -8.88
CA GLU A 254 19.29 -13.47 -8.90
C GLU A 254 17.91 -13.98 -9.30
N ARG A 255 17.81 -14.89 -10.30
CA ARG A 255 16.54 -15.51 -10.67
C ARG A 255 15.86 -16.22 -9.52
N ARG A 256 16.62 -16.90 -8.65
CA ARG A 256 16.08 -17.56 -7.44
C ARG A 256 15.59 -16.60 -6.36
N GLN A 257 15.98 -15.33 -6.41
CA GLN A 257 15.49 -14.29 -5.48
C GLN A 257 14.20 -13.63 -5.98
N LEU A 258 13.89 -13.76 -7.26
CA LEU A 258 12.69 -13.15 -7.84
C LEU A 258 11.44 -13.89 -7.38
N ILE A 259 10.42 -13.11 -7.06
CA ILE A 259 9.07 -13.60 -6.83
C ILE A 259 8.32 -13.55 -8.16
N SER A 260 7.56 -14.60 -8.46
CA SER A 260 6.69 -14.66 -9.64
C SER A 260 5.27 -15.00 -9.23
N TYR A 261 4.29 -14.31 -9.80
CA TYR A 261 2.87 -14.64 -9.61
C TYR A 261 2.34 -15.58 -10.71
N PRO A 262 1.91 -16.81 -10.38
CA PRO A 262 1.41 -17.78 -11.35
C PRO A 262 0.14 -17.30 -12.05
N LEU A 263 -0.03 -17.63 -13.34
CA LEU A 263 -1.20 -17.22 -14.14
C LEU A 263 -2.51 -17.93 -13.72
N ASP A 264 -2.40 -19.09 -13.08
CA ASP A 264 -3.52 -19.89 -12.58
C ASP A 264 -3.90 -19.56 -11.12
N ALA A 265 -3.11 -18.71 -10.45
CA ALA A 265 -3.43 -18.20 -9.12
C ALA A 265 -4.63 -17.23 -9.17
N PRO A 266 -5.38 -17.05 -8.04
CA PRO A 266 -6.45 -16.06 -7.95
C PRO A 266 -5.98 -14.65 -8.34
N PRO A 267 -6.86 -13.77 -8.84
CA PRO A 267 -6.55 -12.36 -8.97
C PRO A 267 -5.91 -11.75 -7.73
N VAL A 268 -4.84 -10.98 -7.90
CA VAL A 268 -4.20 -10.22 -6.83
C VAL A 268 -4.20 -8.72 -7.13
N PHE A 269 -4.56 -7.94 -6.12
CA PHE A 269 -4.58 -6.48 -6.16
C PHE A 269 -3.50 -5.91 -5.25
N VAL A 270 -2.72 -4.96 -5.80
CA VAL A 270 -1.59 -4.30 -5.12
C VAL A 270 -1.57 -2.78 -5.33
N GLY A 271 -0.77 -2.08 -4.53
CA GLY A 271 -0.54 -0.62 -4.54
C GLY A 271 0.95 -0.30 -4.62
N HIS A 272 1.40 0.77 -3.94
CA HIS A 272 2.82 1.14 -3.73
C HIS A 272 3.65 1.55 -4.96
N TYR A 273 3.20 1.22 -6.16
CA TYR A 273 3.99 1.24 -7.39
C TYR A 273 3.81 2.50 -8.25
N TRP A 274 2.90 3.41 -7.89
CA TRP A 274 2.74 4.75 -8.47
C TRP A 274 2.59 4.69 -9.98
N MET A 275 1.62 3.91 -10.45
CA MET A 275 1.37 3.72 -11.86
C MET A 275 1.03 5.04 -12.56
N GLU A 276 1.40 5.13 -13.83
CA GLU A 276 1.04 6.23 -14.73
C GLU A 276 0.21 5.72 -15.91
N GLY A 277 -0.50 6.62 -16.58
CA GLY A 277 -1.29 6.30 -17.76
C GLY A 277 -2.72 5.85 -17.46
N GLU A 278 -3.31 5.11 -18.40
CA GLU A 278 -4.68 4.61 -18.30
C GLU A 278 -4.73 3.32 -17.48
N PRO A 279 -5.59 3.22 -16.44
CA PRO A 279 -5.65 2.04 -15.61
C PRO A 279 -5.96 0.76 -16.39
N ALA A 280 -5.12 -0.25 -16.22
CA ALA A 280 -5.26 -1.55 -16.85
C ALA A 280 -4.62 -2.66 -15.99
N PRO A 281 -5.03 -3.93 -16.16
CA PRO A 281 -4.35 -5.05 -15.50
C PRO A 281 -2.88 -5.15 -15.96
N LEU A 282 -2.00 -5.50 -15.03
CA LEU A 282 -0.58 -5.79 -15.30
C LEU A 282 -0.40 -7.18 -15.93
N LYS A 283 -1.25 -8.13 -15.52
CA LYS A 283 -1.43 -9.47 -16.07
C LYS A 283 -2.92 -9.81 -16.05
N PRO A 284 -3.36 -10.91 -16.70
CA PRO A 284 -4.74 -11.37 -16.58
C PRO A 284 -5.23 -11.55 -15.14
N ASN A 285 -4.35 -11.77 -14.16
CA ASN A 285 -4.70 -11.95 -12.75
C ASN A 285 -3.90 -11.04 -11.79
N VAL A 286 -3.27 -9.97 -12.27
CA VAL A 286 -2.54 -9.00 -11.42
C VAL A 286 -2.97 -7.59 -11.80
N ALA A 287 -3.39 -6.79 -10.82
CA ALA A 287 -3.65 -5.37 -11.00
C ALA A 287 -2.99 -4.54 -9.90
N CYS A 288 -2.26 -3.49 -10.31
CA CYS A 288 -1.89 -2.41 -9.42
C CYS A 288 -2.98 -1.33 -9.48
N ILE A 289 -3.45 -0.86 -8.33
CA ILE A 289 -4.54 0.11 -8.17
C ILE A 289 -4.01 1.47 -7.63
N ASP A 290 -2.70 1.61 -7.42
CA ASP A 290 -2.05 2.87 -7.08
C ASP A 290 -1.62 3.63 -8.33
N TYR A 291 -2.31 4.76 -8.63
CA TYR A 291 -2.01 5.65 -9.76
C TYR A 291 -1.66 7.08 -9.28
N SER A 292 -0.84 7.16 -8.21
CA SER A 292 -0.24 8.42 -7.77
C SER A 292 -1.24 9.52 -7.42
N ALA A 293 -2.33 9.19 -6.70
CA ALA A 293 -3.39 10.14 -6.34
C ALA A 293 -2.80 11.45 -5.74
N VAL A 294 -1.85 11.32 -4.82
CA VAL A 294 -1.22 12.46 -4.13
C VAL A 294 -0.34 13.36 -5.01
N LYS A 295 0.02 12.93 -6.22
CA LYS A 295 0.74 13.74 -7.22
C LYS A 295 -0.19 14.28 -8.30
N TYR A 296 -1.48 14.44 -7.99
CA TYR A 296 -2.50 14.88 -8.96
C TYR A 296 -2.69 13.87 -10.10
N GLY A 297 -2.45 12.59 -9.78
CA GLY A 297 -2.80 11.48 -10.64
C GLY A 297 -4.27 11.12 -10.49
N ARG A 298 -4.53 9.83 -10.32
CA ARG A 298 -5.90 9.28 -10.21
C ARG A 298 -6.04 8.51 -8.92
N LEU A 299 -7.19 8.68 -8.26
CA LEU A 299 -7.62 7.69 -7.28
C LEU A 299 -8.43 6.64 -8.03
N VAL A 300 -7.91 5.42 -8.02
CA VAL A 300 -8.40 4.32 -8.84
C VAL A 300 -9.03 3.26 -7.95
N ALA A 301 -10.04 2.60 -8.49
CA ALA A 301 -10.62 1.40 -7.96
C ALA A 301 -10.81 0.33 -9.05
N TYR A 302 -10.89 -0.92 -8.64
CA TYR A 302 -11.29 -2.04 -9.48
C TYR A 302 -12.55 -2.70 -8.94
N ARG A 303 -13.55 -2.89 -9.80
CA ARG A 303 -14.80 -3.57 -9.45
C ARG A 303 -14.70 -5.08 -9.72
N MET A 304 -14.53 -5.86 -8.66
CA MET A 304 -14.49 -7.31 -8.67
C MET A 304 -15.89 -7.90 -8.43
N ASP A 305 -16.32 -8.83 -9.27
CA ASP A 305 -17.60 -9.54 -9.12
C ASP A 305 -17.51 -11.05 -9.40
N GLY A 306 -16.31 -11.63 -9.21
CA GLY A 306 -16.06 -13.09 -9.23
C GLY A 306 -15.26 -13.57 -10.44
N GLU A 307 -14.78 -12.65 -11.28
CA GLU A 307 -13.95 -12.99 -12.43
C GLU A 307 -12.55 -13.50 -12.02
N ARG A 308 -12.01 -14.44 -12.78
CA ARG A 308 -10.61 -14.91 -12.64
C ARG A 308 -9.65 -14.15 -13.54
N ALA A 309 -10.15 -13.57 -14.63
CA ALA A 309 -9.40 -12.75 -15.55
C ALA A 309 -9.85 -11.30 -15.44
N LEU A 310 -8.94 -10.42 -15.05
CA LEU A 310 -9.16 -9.01 -14.84
C LEU A 310 -9.38 -8.29 -16.17
N SER A 311 -10.29 -7.31 -16.17
CA SER A 311 -10.62 -6.52 -17.34
C SER A 311 -10.35 -5.03 -17.12
N ARG A 312 -9.85 -4.36 -18.16
CA ARG A 312 -9.69 -2.89 -18.17
C ARG A 312 -11.01 -2.16 -17.94
N ASP A 313 -12.12 -2.72 -18.42
CA ASP A 313 -13.45 -2.09 -18.34
C ASP A 313 -14.02 -2.02 -16.91
N LYS A 314 -13.36 -2.68 -15.95
CA LYS A 314 -13.77 -2.72 -14.54
C LYS A 314 -12.99 -1.77 -13.65
N PHE A 315 -12.05 -1.01 -14.20
CA PHE A 315 -11.41 0.09 -13.50
C PHE A 315 -12.36 1.29 -13.45
N VAL A 316 -12.43 1.92 -12.27
CA VAL A 316 -13.19 3.15 -12.03
C VAL A 316 -12.25 4.14 -11.39
N TRP A 317 -12.21 5.38 -11.86
CA TRP A 317 -11.30 6.37 -11.29
C TRP A 317 -11.89 7.78 -11.33
N VAL A 318 -11.27 8.65 -10.56
CA VAL A 318 -11.47 10.09 -10.56
C VAL A 318 -10.09 10.77 -10.59
N ASP A 319 -9.98 11.89 -11.29
CA ASP A 319 -8.76 12.68 -11.30
C ASP A 319 -8.67 13.53 -10.01
N VAL A 320 -7.46 13.68 -9.48
CA VAL A 320 -7.19 14.47 -8.27
C VAL A 320 -6.89 15.92 -8.65
N GLU A 321 -7.76 16.84 -8.25
CA GLU A 321 -7.70 18.27 -8.64
C GLU A 321 -6.82 19.13 -7.70
N ARG A 322 -6.13 20.16 -8.23
CA ARG A 322 -5.43 21.20 -7.45
C ARG A 322 -6.39 22.36 -7.14
N PRO A 323 -6.78 22.67 -5.89
CA PRO A 323 -6.52 21.99 -4.62
C PRO A 323 -7.78 21.41 -3.96
N GLU A 324 -7.65 20.29 -3.26
CA GLU A 324 -8.58 19.92 -2.17
C GLU A 324 -8.42 20.85 -0.92
N GLN A 325 -8.13 22.15 -1.09
CA GLN A 325 -7.73 23.04 0.02
C GLN A 325 -8.85 23.23 1.06
N PRO A 326 -8.53 23.24 2.36
CA PRO A 326 -9.29 24.01 3.34
C PRO A 326 -9.01 25.51 3.15
N ASP A 327 -9.99 26.37 3.44
CA ASP A 327 -9.90 27.84 3.40
C ASP A 327 -8.93 28.41 4.46
N TYR A 328 -7.63 28.07 4.41
CA TYR A 328 -6.59 28.69 5.24
C TYR A 328 -5.47 29.30 4.38
N PRO A 329 -4.94 30.47 4.76
CA PRO A 329 -3.99 31.21 3.95
C PRO A 329 -2.66 30.44 3.84
N THR A 330 -2.29 30.11 2.61
CA THR A 330 -1.02 29.47 2.24
C THR A 330 0.17 30.37 2.54
N SER A 331 1.16 29.86 3.29
CA SER A 331 2.55 30.29 3.10
C SER A 331 3.10 29.61 1.83
N GLU A 332 3.80 30.39 1.01
CA GLU A 332 4.12 30.11 -0.41
C GLU A 332 5.17 29.00 -0.68
N ASP A 333 5.52 28.13 0.26
CA ASP A 333 6.74 27.30 0.11
C ASP A 333 6.54 25.82 -0.27
N SER A 334 5.32 25.36 -0.55
CA SER A 334 5.05 23.91 -0.73
C SER A 334 5.09 23.39 -2.18
N VAL A 335 5.37 24.24 -3.18
CA VAL A 335 5.32 23.84 -4.62
C VAL A 335 6.70 23.61 -5.25
N ALA A 336 7.79 23.66 -4.47
CA ALA A 336 9.14 23.38 -4.98
C ALA A 336 9.84 22.23 -4.23
N ARG A 337 10.06 21.12 -4.96
CA ARG A 337 11.04 20.01 -4.75
C ARG A 337 10.51 18.65 -4.26
#